data_AF-A0A183S9J6-F1
#
_entry.id   AF-A0A183S9J6-F1
#
_cell.length_a   1.000
_cell.length_b   1.000
_cell.length_c   1.000
_cell.angle_alpha   90.00
_cell.angle_beta   90.00
_cell.angle_gamma   90.00
#
_symmetry.space_group_name_H-M   'P 1'
#
loop_
_entity.id
_entity.type
_entity.pdbx_description
1 polymer ?
#
loop_
_entity_poly.entity_id
_entity_poly.type
_entity_poly.pdbx_seq_one_letter_code
_entity_poly.pdbx_strand_id
1 'polypeptide(L)'
;MPDNMRRAFEGFCLLCCTMGEQIPLGFVMGFFVDLIVARWWEQFVAIPWPDELVMLLAAYTHGNSKRLRHQLKTFVRYINLSFCLATRGMSSRMRRRFPTKQQLLASTLITQEELKVLYESAPYNKPPFYPLPLFWAAELLTQMHEEGSIVGVQVIETITTELQKFRRGLEQLLIYNWINTPLAYTQVATVTVHSYFISSIFAWQFLDTNQNYANHSIDMYVPVFGMLRFLFYMGWLKVSSLRKHTLILN
;
A
#
# COMPACT_ATOMS: atom_id res chain seq x y z
N MET A 1 -23.18 -38.35 -24.35
CA MET A 1 -24.19 -37.30 -24.56
C MET A 1 -24.98 -37.62 -25.83
N PRO A 2 -26.33 -37.63 -25.81
CA PRO A 2 -27.14 -37.86 -27.01
C PRO A 2 -26.79 -36.87 -28.13
N ASP A 3 -26.88 -37.29 -29.40
CA ASP A 3 -26.41 -36.48 -30.54
C ASP A 3 -27.07 -35.09 -30.60
N ASN A 4 -28.39 -35.01 -30.42
CA ASN A 4 -29.11 -33.72 -30.41
C ASN A 4 -28.60 -32.76 -29.32
N MET A 5 -28.28 -33.29 -28.14
CA MET A 5 -27.78 -32.50 -27.02
C MET A 5 -26.32 -32.08 -27.27
N ARG A 6 -25.52 -32.94 -27.90
CA ARG A 6 -24.13 -32.64 -28.30
C ARG A 6 -24.06 -31.51 -29.31
N ARG A 7 -24.93 -31.53 -30.34
CA ARG A 7 -25.01 -30.45 -31.34
C ARG A 7 -25.45 -29.12 -30.72
N ALA A 8 -26.38 -29.14 -29.77
CA ALA A 8 -26.76 -27.94 -29.03
C ALA A 8 -25.61 -27.39 -28.16
N PHE A 9 -24.83 -28.28 -27.53
CA PHE A 9 -23.65 -27.90 -26.76
C PHE A 9 -22.55 -27.29 -27.63
N GLU A 10 -22.26 -27.90 -28.78
CA GLU A 10 -21.29 -27.36 -29.76
C GLU A 10 -21.69 -25.96 -30.22
N GLY A 11 -22.98 -25.73 -30.51
CA GLY A 11 -23.50 -24.40 -30.84
C GLY A 11 -23.32 -23.39 -29.70
N PHE A 12 -23.50 -23.80 -28.44
CA PHE A 12 -23.26 -22.96 -27.27
C PHE A 12 -21.78 -22.63 -27.08
N CYS A 13 -20.88 -23.60 -27.25
CA CYS A 13 -19.42 -23.38 -27.21
C CYS A 13 -18.97 -22.36 -28.25
N LEU A 14 -19.48 -22.45 -29.49
CA LEU A 14 -19.19 -21.50 -30.57
C LEU A 14 -19.71 -20.10 -30.23
N LEU A 15 -20.90 -19.98 -29.65
CA LEU A 15 -21.43 -18.71 -29.16
C LEU A 15 -20.53 -18.08 -28.09
N CYS A 16 -20.10 -18.88 -27.10
CA CYS A 16 -19.18 -18.44 -26.06
C CYS A 16 -17.81 -17.99 -26.62
N CYS A 17 -17.35 -18.61 -27.71
CA CYS A 17 -16.13 -18.20 -28.41
C CYS A 17 -16.29 -16.78 -28.97
N THR A 18 -17.34 -16.55 -29.77
CA THR A 18 -17.64 -15.24 -30.37
C THR A 18 -17.88 -14.14 -29.32
N MET A 19 -18.63 -14.44 -28.26
CA MET A 19 -18.88 -13.48 -27.18
C MET A 19 -17.61 -13.19 -26.38
N GLY A 20 -16.74 -14.19 -26.20
CA GLY A 20 -15.47 -14.04 -25.47
C GLY A 20 -14.49 -13.10 -26.18
N GLU A 21 -14.46 -13.08 -27.51
CA GLU A 21 -13.62 -12.18 -28.31
C GLU A 21 -14.05 -10.71 -28.21
N GLN A 22 -15.33 -10.45 -27.94
CA GLN A 22 -15.86 -9.09 -27.78
C GLN A 22 -15.49 -8.45 -26.44
N ILE A 23 -15.03 -9.24 -25.46
CA ILE A 23 -14.68 -8.73 -24.14
C ILE A 23 -13.30 -8.04 -24.22
N PRO A 24 -13.20 -6.73 -23.94
CA PRO A 24 -11.94 -5.98 -24.05
C PRO A 24 -11.04 -6.20 -22.82
N LEU A 25 -10.67 -7.46 -22.57
CA LEU A 25 -9.99 -7.89 -21.35
C LEU A 25 -8.66 -7.17 -21.14
N GLY A 26 -7.82 -7.10 -22.19
CA GLY A 26 -6.51 -6.46 -22.12
C GLY A 26 -6.60 -4.97 -21.79
N PHE A 27 -7.59 -4.26 -22.35
CA PHE A 27 -7.83 -2.85 -22.09
C PHE A 27 -8.22 -2.62 -20.62
N VAL A 28 -9.28 -3.28 -20.15
CA VAL A 28 -9.77 -3.13 -18.77
C VAL A 28 -8.68 -3.50 -17.76
N MET A 29 -7.94 -4.58 -18.02
CA MET A 29 -6.84 -5.02 -17.17
C MET A 29 -5.66 -4.05 -17.16
N GLY A 30 -5.25 -3.53 -18.33
CA GLY A 30 -4.17 -2.54 -18.44
C GLY A 30 -4.44 -1.30 -17.58
N PHE A 31 -5.58 -0.65 -17.81
CA PHE A 31 -5.99 0.53 -17.03
C PHE A 31 -6.08 0.24 -15.53
N PHE A 32 -6.66 -0.91 -15.17
CA PHE A 32 -6.81 -1.28 -13.77
C PHE A 32 -5.46 -1.51 -13.09
N VAL A 33 -4.52 -2.20 -13.74
CA VAL A 33 -3.20 -2.49 -13.18
C VAL A 33 -2.37 -1.22 -13.10
N ASP A 34 -2.36 -0.40 -14.15
CA ASP A 34 -1.59 0.84 -14.18
C ASP A 34 -1.99 1.76 -13.01
N LEU A 35 -3.29 1.89 -12.75
CA LEU A 35 -3.80 2.62 -11.59
C LEU A 35 -3.28 2.07 -10.26
N ILE A 36 -3.29 0.74 -10.08
CA ILE A 36 -2.84 0.10 -8.84
C ILE A 36 -1.32 0.23 -8.67
N VAL A 37 -0.54 0.07 -9.75
CA VAL A 37 0.93 0.17 -9.73
C VAL A 37 1.36 1.61 -9.45
N ALA A 38 0.77 2.60 -10.12
CA ALA A 38 1.06 4.02 -9.88
C ALA A 38 0.82 4.37 -8.40
N ARG A 39 -0.36 4.02 -7.90
CA ARG A 39 -0.73 4.26 -6.49
C ARG A 39 0.18 3.53 -5.50
N TRP A 40 0.60 2.30 -5.81
CA TRP A 40 1.55 1.56 -4.97
C TRP A 40 2.91 2.25 -4.92
N TRP A 41 3.41 2.72 -6.07
CA TRP A 41 4.69 3.41 -6.17
C TRP A 41 4.68 4.76 -5.44
N GLU A 42 3.60 5.54 -5.59
CA GLU A 42 3.44 6.81 -4.87
C GLU A 42 3.44 6.61 -3.35
N GLN A 43 2.77 5.56 -2.85
CA GLN A 43 2.83 5.21 -1.43
C GLN A 43 4.24 4.82 -0.98
N PHE A 44 5.01 4.13 -1.83
CA PHE A 44 6.39 3.75 -1.50
C PHE A 44 7.30 4.96 -1.38
N VAL A 45 7.23 5.87 -2.34
CA VAL A 45 8.03 7.11 -2.34
C VAL A 45 7.60 8.07 -1.22
N ALA A 46 6.33 8.03 -0.80
CA ALA A 46 5.82 8.86 0.30
C ALA A 46 6.30 8.41 1.69
N ILE A 47 6.94 7.24 1.84
CA ILE A 47 7.47 6.78 3.13
C ILE A 47 8.57 7.72 3.59
N PRO A 48 8.38 8.43 4.71
CA PRO A 48 9.36 9.38 5.18
C PRO A 48 10.48 8.64 5.93
N TRP A 49 11.71 8.95 5.56
CA TRP A 49 12.93 8.40 6.16
C TRP A 49 13.53 9.41 7.14
N PRO A 50 14.07 8.97 8.28
CA PRO A 50 14.66 9.88 9.28
C PRO A 50 16.04 10.41 8.86
N ASP A 51 16.67 9.82 7.84
CA ASP A 51 18.07 10.03 7.45
C ASP A 51 18.40 11.51 7.21
N GLU A 52 17.59 12.23 6.44
CA GLU A 52 17.82 13.66 6.13
C GLU A 52 17.83 14.51 7.41
N LEU A 53 16.89 14.28 8.32
CA LEU A 53 16.79 14.97 9.60
C LEU A 53 17.99 14.67 10.50
N VAL A 54 18.41 13.40 10.56
CA VAL A 54 19.57 12.98 11.34
C VAL A 54 20.86 13.59 10.80
N MET A 55 21.02 13.62 9.47
CA MET A 55 22.16 14.22 8.79
C MET A 55 22.27 15.72 9.07
N LEU A 56 21.15 16.46 8.97
CA LEU A 56 21.13 17.89 9.28
C LEU A 56 21.47 18.16 10.75
N LEU A 57 20.89 17.40 11.69
CA LEU A 57 21.25 17.55 13.11
C LEU A 57 22.73 17.30 13.34
N ALA A 58 23.27 16.20 12.80
CA ALA A 58 24.68 15.87 12.95
C ALA A 58 25.60 16.95 12.37
N ALA A 59 25.21 17.58 11.26
CA ALA A 59 25.99 18.63 10.61
C ALA A 59 26.00 19.96 11.38
N TYR A 60 24.87 20.34 11.98
CA TYR A 60 24.69 21.68 12.57
C TYR A 60 24.71 21.74 14.09
N THR A 61 24.74 20.59 14.77
CA THR A 61 24.90 20.58 16.23
C THR A 61 26.39 20.66 16.60
N HIS A 62 26.72 21.62 17.46
CA HIS A 62 28.09 21.81 17.95
C HIS A 62 28.19 21.43 19.43
N GLY A 63 29.18 20.59 19.76
CA GLY A 63 29.47 20.16 21.12
C GLY A 63 29.24 18.68 21.38
N ASN A 64 29.61 18.22 22.58
CA ASN A 64 29.53 16.79 22.97
C ASN A 64 29.03 16.61 24.41
N SER A 65 28.21 17.56 24.88
CA SER A 65 27.65 17.49 26.22
C SER A 65 26.75 16.25 26.36
N LYS A 66 26.65 15.70 27.59
CA LYS A 66 25.71 14.59 27.85
C LYS A 66 24.27 15.02 27.59
N ARG A 67 23.94 16.28 27.85
CA ARG A 67 22.62 16.89 27.59
C ARG A 67 22.29 16.90 26.09
N LEU A 68 23.20 17.42 25.25
CA LEU A 68 23.02 17.45 23.79
C LEU A 68 22.83 16.04 23.22
N ARG A 69 23.66 15.07 23.63
CA ARG A 69 23.49 13.67 23.22
C ARG A 69 22.14 13.08 23.61
N HIS A 70 21.58 13.50 24.74
CA HIS A 70 20.25 13.09 25.16
C HIS A 70 19.17 13.77 24.31
N GLN A 71 19.27 15.07 24.05
CA GLN A 71 18.33 15.81 23.18
C GLN A 71 18.30 15.23 21.76
N LEU A 72 19.46 14.94 21.15
CA LEU A 72 19.52 14.34 19.81
C LEU A 72 18.85 12.95 19.75
N LYS A 73 19.09 12.10 20.75
CA LYS A 73 18.41 10.79 20.85
C LYS A 73 16.90 10.95 21.03
N THR A 74 16.48 11.91 21.83
CA THR A 74 15.06 12.20 22.06
C THR A 74 14.38 12.75 20.81
N PHE A 75 15.04 13.62 20.04
CA PHE A 75 14.53 14.13 18.77
C PHE A 75 14.26 13.00 17.77
N VAL A 76 15.24 12.10 17.57
CA VAL A 76 15.10 10.94 16.67
C VAL A 76 14.01 9.99 17.17
N ARG A 77 13.94 9.79 18.49
CA ARG A 77 12.89 8.98 19.12
C ARG A 77 11.50 9.55 18.87
N TYR A 78 11.32 10.87 18.91
CA TYR A 78 10.04 11.51 18.61
C TYR A 78 9.59 11.34 17.16
N ILE A 79 10.50 11.49 16.20
CA ILE A 79 10.21 11.24 14.78
C ILE A 79 9.79 9.77 14.57
N ASN A 80 10.55 8.84 15.15
CA ASN A 80 10.24 7.41 15.07
C ASN A 80 8.92 7.05 15.77
N LEU A 81 8.61 7.71 16.88
CA LEU A 81 7.33 7.55 17.59
C LEU A 81 6.17 8.03 16.72
N SER A 82 6.29 9.20 16.08
CA SER A 82 5.29 9.71 15.13
C SER A 82 5.05 8.74 13.97
N PHE A 83 6.14 8.24 13.36
CA PHE A 83 6.08 7.23 12.32
C PHE A 83 5.37 5.96 12.79
N CYS A 84 5.71 5.47 13.98
CA CYS A 84 5.09 4.28 14.57
C CYS A 84 3.60 4.49 14.83
N LEU A 85 3.19 5.65 15.35
CA LEU A 85 1.78 5.96 15.63
C LEU A 85 0.96 6.05 14.33
N ALA A 86 1.48 6.73 13.31
CA ALA A 86 0.83 6.84 12.00
C ALA A 86 0.68 5.47 11.33
N THR A 87 1.78 4.72 11.23
CA THR A 87 1.80 3.43 10.52
C THR A 87 1.04 2.34 11.25
N ARG A 88 0.96 2.35 12.58
CA ARG A 88 0.15 1.40 13.37
C ARG A 88 -1.34 1.37 12.97
N GLY A 89 -1.88 2.52 12.55
CA GLY A 89 -3.25 2.63 12.04
C GLY A 89 -3.44 1.91 10.71
N MET A 90 -2.41 1.85 9.87
CA MET A 90 -2.48 1.43 8.47
C MET A 90 -1.94 0.01 8.23
N SER A 91 -0.97 -0.39 9.05
CA SER A 91 -0.15 -1.59 8.90
C SER A 91 -0.54 -2.67 9.89
N SER A 92 -0.84 -3.87 9.41
CA SER A 92 -1.05 -5.02 10.26
C SER A 92 0.24 -5.48 10.96
N ARG A 93 1.42 -5.39 10.32
CA ARG A 93 2.70 -5.72 10.97
C ARG A 93 3.01 -4.78 12.13
N MET A 94 2.87 -3.47 11.93
CA MET A 94 3.09 -2.47 12.98
C MET A 94 2.06 -2.62 14.09
N ARG A 95 0.80 -2.93 13.76
CA ARG A 95 -0.24 -3.22 14.75
C ARG A 95 0.04 -4.48 15.56
N ARG A 96 0.62 -5.53 14.95
CA ARG A 96 1.05 -6.75 15.65
C ARG A 96 2.29 -6.52 16.51
N ARG A 97 3.24 -5.70 16.03
CA ARG A 97 4.46 -5.34 16.75
C ARG A 97 4.20 -4.40 17.93
N PHE A 98 3.20 -3.52 17.81
CA PHE A 98 2.82 -2.56 18.83
C PHE A 98 1.29 -2.61 19.06
N PRO A 99 0.74 -3.70 19.61
CA PRO A 99 -0.69 -3.89 19.82
C PRO A 99 -1.22 -3.05 20.98
N THR A 100 -0.43 -2.85 22.04
CA THR A 100 -0.85 -2.14 23.26
C THR A 100 0.06 -0.97 23.59
N LYS A 101 -0.45 -0.05 24.41
CA LYS A 101 0.30 1.09 24.96
C LYS A 101 1.54 0.63 25.74
N GLN A 102 1.42 -0.49 26.45
CA GLN A 102 2.50 -1.10 27.23
C GLN A 102 3.64 -1.56 26.34
N GLN A 103 3.37 -2.06 25.13
CA GLN A 103 4.44 -2.43 24.20
C GLN A 103 5.14 -1.20 23.61
N LEU A 104 4.45 -0.06 23.47
CA LEU A 104 5.11 1.21 23.13
C LEU A 104 6.10 1.62 24.23
N LEU A 105 5.72 1.50 25.50
CA LEU A 105 6.63 1.74 26.64
C LEU A 105 7.80 0.75 26.67
N ALA A 106 7.51 -0.55 26.51
CA ALA A 106 8.53 -1.60 26.55
C ALA A 106 9.57 -1.47 25.42
N SER A 107 9.16 -0.92 24.27
CA SER A 107 10.05 -0.66 23.14
C SER A 107 10.92 0.60 23.28
N THR A 108 10.84 1.29 24.41
CA THR A 108 11.54 2.55 24.73
C THR A 108 11.34 3.67 23.70
N LEU A 109 10.29 3.58 22.88
CA LEU A 109 9.90 4.62 21.93
C LEU A 109 9.25 5.83 22.63
N ILE A 110 8.65 5.62 23.80
CA ILE A 110 7.96 6.66 24.57
C ILE A 110 8.19 6.45 26.07
N THR A 111 8.32 7.53 26.84
CA THR A 111 8.39 7.45 28.30
C THR A 111 6.99 7.37 28.92
N GLN A 112 6.90 7.08 30.22
CA GLN A 112 5.61 7.00 30.91
C GLN A 112 4.93 8.37 31.00
N GLU A 113 5.70 9.44 31.20
CA GLU A 113 5.20 10.81 31.26
C GLU A 113 4.66 11.26 29.89
N GLU A 114 5.42 11.01 28.82
CA GLU A 114 5.02 11.35 27.45
C GLU A 114 3.79 10.56 27.02
N LEU A 115 3.70 9.29 27.42
CA LEU A 115 2.52 8.47 27.15
C LEU A 115 1.28 9.09 27.79
N LYS A 116 1.37 9.58 29.03
CA LYS A 116 0.25 10.23 29.72
C LYS A 116 -0.21 11.45 28.93
N VAL A 117 0.71 12.36 28.58
CA VAL A 117 0.40 13.56 27.78
C VAL A 117 -0.21 13.20 26.43
N LEU A 118 0.31 12.17 25.76
CA LEU A 118 -0.20 11.72 24.46
C LEU A 118 -1.67 11.28 24.51
N TYR A 119 -2.09 10.62 25.60
CA TYR A 119 -3.48 10.20 25.77
C TYR A 119 -4.39 11.30 26.30
N GLU A 120 -3.88 12.23 27.12
CA GLU A 120 -4.63 13.40 27.59
C GLU A 120 -4.89 14.40 26.44
N SER A 121 -3.97 14.48 25.49
CA SER A 121 -4.09 15.36 24.32
C SER A 121 -5.07 14.85 23.25
N ALA A 122 -5.52 13.59 23.34
CA ALA A 122 -6.46 13.00 22.39
C ALA A 122 -7.91 13.23 22.85
N PRO A 123 -8.85 13.68 21.97
CA PRO A 123 -10.27 13.73 22.30
C PRO A 123 -10.79 12.35 22.71
N TYR A 124 -11.76 12.29 23.62
CA TYR A 124 -12.36 11.04 24.11
C TYR A 124 -12.62 10.03 22.95
N ASN A 125 -12.11 8.80 23.12
CA ASN A 125 -12.21 7.66 22.18
C ASN A 125 -11.49 7.81 20.82
N LYS A 126 -10.62 8.81 20.60
CA LYS A 126 -9.82 8.90 19.36
C LYS A 126 -8.43 8.26 19.51
N PRO A 127 -7.85 7.73 18.41
CA PRO A 127 -6.47 7.26 18.41
C PRO A 127 -5.50 8.40 18.73
N PRO A 128 -4.32 8.08 19.31
CA PRO A 128 -3.29 9.07 19.62
C PRO A 128 -2.94 9.93 18.41
N PHE A 129 -2.81 11.24 18.63
CA PHE A 129 -2.52 12.21 17.58
C PHE A 129 -1.06 12.05 17.11
N TYR A 130 -0.84 11.34 16.00
CA TYR A 130 0.49 11.04 15.45
C TYR A 130 1.40 12.27 15.23
N PRO A 131 0.91 13.49 14.95
CA PRO A 131 1.78 14.67 14.80
C PRO A 131 2.33 15.20 16.13
N LEU A 132 1.75 14.83 17.27
CA LEU A 132 2.15 15.38 18.58
C LEU A 132 3.64 15.18 18.88
N PRO A 133 4.26 14.00 18.68
CA PRO A 133 5.70 13.85 18.83
C PRO A 133 6.53 14.75 17.90
N LEU A 134 6.03 15.10 16.70
CA LEU A 134 6.75 16.02 15.82
C LEU A 134 6.74 17.45 16.38
N PHE A 135 5.68 17.85 17.11
CA PHE A 135 5.68 19.12 17.83
C PHE A 135 6.69 19.13 18.97
N TRP A 136 6.81 18.02 19.72
CA TRP A 136 7.86 17.88 20.74
C TRP A 136 9.26 17.92 20.13
N ALA A 137 9.45 17.33 18.94
CA ALA A 137 10.71 17.41 18.22
C ALA A 137 11.05 18.86 17.81
N ALA A 138 10.06 19.61 17.31
CA ALA A 138 10.24 21.02 16.98
C ALA A 138 10.54 21.88 18.21
N GLU A 139 9.87 21.64 19.34
CA GLU A 139 10.14 22.32 20.60
C GLU A 139 11.56 22.03 21.11
N LEU A 140 12.01 20.77 21.02
CA LEU A 140 13.37 20.37 21.38
C LEU A 140 14.43 21.04 20.51
N LEU A 141 14.11 21.28 19.23
CA LEU A 141 14.98 22.03 18.32
C LEU A 141 15.14 23.48 18.76
N THR A 142 14.04 24.14 19.16
CA THR A 142 14.07 25.50 19.73
C THR A 142 14.89 25.54 21.01
N GLN A 143 14.72 24.57 21.92
CA GLN A 143 15.51 24.48 23.15
C GLN A 143 17.01 24.32 22.87
N MET A 144 17.41 23.47 21.90
CA MET A 144 18.81 23.31 21.50
C MET A 144 19.40 24.61 20.95
N HIS A 145 18.59 25.46 20.30
CA HIS A 145 19.03 26.78 19.84
C HIS A 145 19.21 27.77 20.99
N GLU A 146 18.25 27.84 21.92
CA GLU A 146 18.33 28.69 23.12
C GLU A 146 19.55 28.33 23.99
N GLU A 147 19.89 27.04 24.06
CA GLU A 147 21.08 26.54 24.76
C GLU A 147 22.39 26.81 23.99
N GLY A 148 22.32 27.39 22.78
CA GLY A 148 23.48 27.69 21.94
C GLY A 148 24.13 26.47 21.28
N SER A 149 23.48 25.29 21.34
CA SER A 149 24.01 24.06 20.70
C SER A 149 23.85 24.09 19.17
N ILE A 150 22.87 24.84 18.67
CA ILE A 150 22.64 25.10 17.24
C ILE A 150 22.74 26.60 17.02
N VAL A 151 23.66 27.02 16.16
CA VAL A 151 23.92 28.43 15.89
C VAL A 151 23.27 28.82 14.56
N GLY A 152 22.45 29.88 14.59
CA GLY A 152 21.83 30.46 13.40
C GLY A 152 20.38 30.03 13.17
N VAL A 153 19.50 31.02 12.99
CA VAL A 153 18.06 30.82 12.77
C VAL A 153 17.76 30.05 11.47
N GLN A 154 18.58 30.25 10.44
CA GLN A 154 18.44 29.57 9.14
C GLN A 154 18.54 28.04 9.25
N VAL A 155 19.35 27.54 10.19
CA VAL A 155 19.51 26.10 10.43
C VAL A 155 18.22 25.52 11.02
N ILE A 156 17.63 26.21 11.99
CA ILE A 156 16.37 25.80 12.62
C ILE A 156 15.27 25.76 11.57
N GLU A 157 15.19 26.77 10.71
CA GLU A 157 14.23 26.83 9.60
C GLU A 157 14.42 25.66 8.63
N THR A 158 15.67 25.32 8.31
CA THR A 158 16.01 24.18 7.44
C THR A 158 15.56 22.86 8.05
N ILE A 159 15.93 22.58 9.31
CA ILE A 159 15.54 21.34 10.00
C ILE A 159 14.01 21.29 10.19
N THR A 160 13.37 22.41 10.51
CA THR A 160 11.91 22.49 10.64
C THR A 160 11.21 22.22 9.31
N THR A 161 11.75 22.71 8.20
CA THR A 161 11.24 22.44 6.85
C THR A 161 11.34 20.96 6.51
N GLU A 162 12.46 20.31 6.82
CA GLU A 162 12.59 18.86 6.66
C GLU A 162 11.64 18.08 7.58
N LEU A 163 11.41 18.56 8.81
CA LEU A 163 10.46 17.94 9.73
C LEU A 163 9.02 18.03 9.20
N GLN A 164 8.67 19.14 8.54
CA GLN A 164 7.40 19.29 7.86
C GLN A 164 7.28 18.38 6.63
N LYS A 165 8.35 18.18 5.85
CA LYS A 165 8.39 17.20 4.75
C LYS A 165 8.16 15.78 5.27
N PHE A 166 8.80 15.42 6.39
CA PHE A 166 8.57 14.15 7.08
C PHE A 166 7.10 13.97 7.47
N ARG A 167 6.48 15.00 8.08
CA ARG A 167 5.03 15.01 8.40
C ARG A 167 4.17 14.81 7.16
N ARG A 168 4.47 15.52 6.06
CA ARG A 168 3.73 15.43 4.79
C ARG A 168 3.78 14.02 4.21
N GLY A 169 4.92 13.33 4.31
CA GLY A 169 5.02 11.92 3.93
C GLY A 169 4.06 11.02 4.73
N LEU A 170 4.04 11.17 6.06
CA LEU A 170 3.09 10.45 6.92
C LEU A 170 1.61 10.78 6.59
N GLU A 171 1.32 12.05 6.33
CA GLU A 171 -0.02 12.51 5.96
C GLU A 171 -0.47 11.92 4.61
N GLN A 172 0.40 11.94 3.61
CA GLN A 172 0.13 11.37 2.29
C GLN A 172 -0.18 9.87 2.40
N LEU A 173 0.61 9.15 3.20
CA LEU A 173 0.37 7.75 3.53
C LEU A 173 -1.03 7.55 4.14
N LEU A 174 -1.40 8.35 5.15
CA LEU A 174 -2.72 8.27 5.78
C LEU A 174 -3.87 8.56 4.79
N ILE A 175 -3.69 9.52 3.88
CA ILE A 175 -4.66 9.83 2.82
C ILE A 175 -4.85 8.62 1.92
N TYR A 176 -3.77 7.96 1.49
CA TYR A 176 -3.90 6.72 0.72
C TYR A 176 -4.63 5.63 1.51
N ASN A 177 -4.34 5.45 2.80
CA ASN A 177 -5.07 4.44 3.58
C ASN A 177 -6.56 4.79 3.77
N TRP A 178 -6.90 6.08 3.85
CA TRP A 178 -8.28 6.52 4.01
C TRP A 178 -9.06 6.43 2.69
N ILE A 179 -8.49 6.93 1.59
CA ILE A 179 -9.10 6.97 0.27
C ILE A 179 -8.55 5.81 -0.55
N ASN A 180 -9.22 4.67 -0.47
CA ASN A 180 -8.88 3.49 -1.28
C ASN A 180 -9.29 3.67 -2.75
N THR A 181 -8.71 2.84 -3.64
CA THR A 181 -9.14 2.78 -5.04
C THR A 181 -10.66 2.55 -5.12
N PRO A 182 -11.40 3.30 -5.98
CA PRO A 182 -12.84 3.15 -6.08
C PRO A 182 -13.26 1.69 -6.26
N LEU A 183 -14.21 1.24 -5.45
CA LEU A 183 -14.69 -0.15 -5.46
C LEU A 183 -15.16 -0.55 -6.86
N ALA A 184 -15.84 0.36 -7.57
CA ALA A 184 -16.34 0.13 -8.92
C ALA A 184 -15.24 -0.32 -9.89
N TYR A 185 -14.04 0.27 -9.85
CA TYR A 185 -12.94 -0.15 -10.74
C TYR A 185 -12.49 -1.57 -10.46
N THR A 186 -12.44 -1.94 -9.18
CA THR A 186 -12.09 -3.31 -8.80
C THR A 186 -13.17 -4.31 -9.20
N GLN A 187 -14.45 -3.91 -9.12
CA GLN A 187 -15.59 -4.73 -9.50
C GLN A 187 -15.63 -4.92 -11.02
N VAL A 188 -15.48 -3.86 -11.80
CA VAL A 188 -15.43 -3.92 -13.26
C VAL A 188 -14.31 -4.87 -13.71
N ALA A 189 -13.08 -4.68 -13.23
CA ALA A 189 -11.98 -5.58 -13.58
C ALA A 189 -12.26 -7.04 -13.18
N THR A 190 -12.84 -7.27 -12.00
CA THR A 190 -13.17 -8.62 -11.53
C THR A 190 -14.23 -9.26 -12.42
N VAL A 191 -15.34 -8.56 -12.66
CA VAL A 191 -16.44 -9.05 -13.50
C VAL A 191 -15.95 -9.31 -14.92
N THR A 192 -15.21 -8.39 -15.54
CA THR A 192 -14.67 -8.58 -16.89
C THR A 192 -13.81 -9.84 -17.00
N VAL A 193 -12.88 -10.06 -16.04
CA VAL A 193 -12.02 -11.25 -16.04
C VAL A 193 -12.83 -12.53 -15.80
N HIS A 194 -13.76 -12.52 -14.84
CA HIS A 194 -14.54 -13.72 -14.51
C HIS A 194 -15.53 -14.06 -15.62
N SER A 195 -16.24 -13.09 -16.20
CA SER A 195 -17.13 -13.29 -17.35
C SER A 195 -16.36 -13.84 -18.55
N TYR A 196 -15.16 -13.32 -18.82
CA TYR A 196 -14.29 -13.86 -19.87
C TYR A 196 -13.96 -15.33 -19.62
N PHE A 197 -13.57 -15.70 -18.41
CA PHE A 197 -13.21 -17.09 -18.12
C PHE A 197 -14.41 -18.03 -18.02
N ILE A 198 -15.58 -17.58 -17.55
CA ILE A 198 -16.82 -18.34 -17.61
C ILE A 198 -17.15 -18.69 -19.05
N SER A 199 -17.09 -17.71 -19.97
CA SER A 199 -17.28 -17.96 -21.40
C SER A 199 -16.19 -18.90 -21.96
N SER A 200 -14.94 -18.69 -21.55
CA SER A 200 -13.79 -19.48 -22.01
C SER A 200 -13.84 -20.95 -21.61
N ILE A 201 -14.43 -21.29 -20.46
CA ILE A 201 -14.62 -22.70 -20.03
C ILE A 201 -15.39 -23.50 -21.09
N PHE A 202 -16.40 -22.88 -21.71
CA PHE A 202 -17.19 -23.49 -22.78
C PHE A 202 -16.52 -23.31 -24.15
N ALA A 203 -15.96 -22.13 -24.43
CA ALA A 203 -15.33 -21.84 -25.71
C ALA A 203 -14.07 -22.68 -25.99
N TRP A 204 -13.37 -23.14 -24.96
CA TRP A 204 -12.14 -23.93 -25.10
C TRP A 204 -12.38 -25.44 -25.04
N GLN A 205 -13.63 -25.89 -25.10
CA GLN A 205 -13.93 -27.30 -25.27
C GLN A 205 -13.55 -27.74 -26.69
N PHE A 206 -12.85 -28.87 -26.80
CA PHE A 206 -12.58 -29.47 -28.10
C PHE A 206 -13.88 -30.11 -28.63
N LEU A 207 -14.30 -29.69 -29.82
CA LEU A 207 -15.53 -30.15 -30.45
C LEU A 207 -15.27 -31.35 -31.37
N ASP A 208 -16.35 -32.02 -31.80
CA ASP A 208 -16.28 -33.15 -32.74
C ASP A 208 -15.64 -32.73 -34.07
N THR A 209 -14.43 -33.26 -34.35
CA THR A 209 -13.65 -32.91 -35.54
C THR A 209 -14.36 -33.31 -36.84
N ASN A 210 -15.27 -34.30 -36.79
CA ASN A 210 -16.05 -34.72 -37.95
C ASN A 210 -17.05 -33.66 -38.43
N GLN A 211 -17.40 -32.69 -37.59
CA GLN A 211 -18.28 -31.58 -37.98
C GLN A 211 -17.58 -30.46 -38.75
N ASN A 212 -16.24 -30.48 -38.81
CA ASN A 212 -15.44 -29.49 -39.55
C ASN A 212 -15.77 -28.02 -39.19
N TYR A 213 -16.01 -27.73 -37.90
CA TYR A 213 -16.15 -26.36 -37.44
C TYR A 213 -14.84 -25.58 -37.63
N ALA A 214 -14.94 -24.32 -38.07
CA ALA A 214 -13.78 -23.46 -38.28
C ALA A 214 -12.96 -23.33 -36.98
N ASN A 215 -11.62 -23.46 -37.08
CA ASN A 215 -10.67 -23.41 -35.96
C ASN A 215 -10.83 -24.52 -34.88
N HIS A 216 -11.60 -25.57 -35.14
CA HIS A 216 -11.80 -26.71 -34.22
C HIS A 216 -11.46 -28.07 -34.88
N SER A 217 -10.36 -28.11 -35.66
CA SER A 217 -9.93 -29.31 -36.39
C SER A 217 -9.05 -30.28 -35.59
N ILE A 218 -8.58 -29.86 -34.41
CA ILE A 218 -7.63 -30.62 -33.58
C ILE A 218 -8.20 -30.76 -32.18
N ASP A 219 -8.19 -31.98 -31.65
CA ASP A 219 -8.49 -32.28 -30.25
C ASP A 219 -7.19 -32.62 -29.50
N MET A 220 -6.77 -31.72 -28.60
CA MET A 220 -5.58 -31.93 -27.76
C MET A 220 -5.94 -32.45 -26.37
N TYR A 221 -7.23 -32.65 -26.06
CA TYR A 221 -7.81 -33.00 -24.75
C TYR A 221 -7.55 -31.96 -23.63
N VAL A 222 -6.35 -31.40 -23.55
CA VAL A 222 -5.92 -30.37 -22.60
C VAL A 222 -5.74 -29.03 -23.32
N PRO A 223 -6.50 -27.97 -22.95
CA PRO A 223 -6.37 -26.65 -23.57
C PRO A 223 -5.16 -25.88 -23.01
N VAL A 224 -3.94 -26.30 -23.37
CA VAL A 224 -2.66 -25.75 -22.83
C VAL A 224 -2.59 -24.22 -22.97
N PHE A 225 -2.89 -23.67 -24.16
CA PHE A 225 -2.85 -22.23 -24.39
C PHE A 225 -3.98 -21.48 -23.64
N GLY A 226 -5.13 -22.12 -23.44
CA GLY A 226 -6.21 -21.59 -22.61
C GLY A 226 -5.78 -21.48 -21.15
N MET A 227 -5.13 -22.51 -20.62
CA MET A 227 -4.55 -22.49 -19.27
C MET A 227 -3.48 -21.41 -19.11
N LEU A 228 -2.61 -21.21 -20.11
CA LEU A 228 -1.63 -20.12 -20.08
C LEU A 228 -2.30 -18.74 -20.05
N ARG A 229 -3.34 -18.52 -20.86
CA ARG A 229 -4.14 -17.27 -20.81
C ARG A 229 -4.80 -17.09 -19.45
N PHE A 230 -5.32 -18.17 -18.87
CA PHE A 230 -5.86 -18.17 -17.51
C PHE A 230 -4.83 -17.71 -16.48
N LEU A 231 -3.67 -18.36 -16.44
CA LEU A 231 -2.59 -18.00 -15.52
C LEU A 231 -2.16 -16.55 -15.68
N PHE A 232 -2.06 -16.08 -16.93
CA PHE A 232 -1.69 -14.70 -17.22
C PHE A 232 -2.71 -13.70 -16.65
N TYR A 233 -3.97 -13.74 -17.08
CA TYR A 233 -4.95 -12.71 -16.68
C TYR A 233 -5.42 -12.87 -15.23
N MET A 234 -5.59 -14.10 -14.72
CA MET A 234 -5.90 -14.30 -13.30
C MET A 234 -4.72 -13.92 -12.42
N GLY A 235 -3.49 -14.26 -12.82
CA GLY A 235 -2.28 -13.81 -12.14
C GLY A 235 -2.22 -12.29 -12.08
N TRP A 236 -2.47 -11.62 -13.20
CA TRP A 236 -2.47 -10.17 -13.30
C TRP A 236 -3.54 -9.50 -12.42
N LEU A 237 -4.76 -10.06 -12.38
CA LEU A 237 -5.84 -9.62 -11.49
C LEU A 237 -5.46 -9.85 -10.02
N LYS A 238 -4.85 -10.99 -9.69
CA LYS A 238 -4.42 -11.32 -8.32
C LYS A 238 -3.32 -10.40 -7.82
N VAL A 239 -2.30 -10.11 -8.64
CA VAL A 239 -1.23 -9.15 -8.29
C VAL A 239 -1.83 -7.78 -7.96
N SER A 240 -2.77 -7.33 -8.80
CA SER A 240 -3.45 -6.04 -8.61
C SER A 240 -4.35 -6.07 -7.37
N SER A 241 -5.05 -7.18 -7.11
CA SER A 241 -5.91 -7.30 -5.95
C SER A 241 -5.16 -7.41 -4.63
N LEU A 242 -3.99 -8.04 -4.61
CA LEU A 242 -3.13 -8.11 -3.43
C LEU A 242 -2.61 -6.72 -3.03
N ARG A 243 -2.25 -5.89 -4.02
CA ARG A 243 -1.74 -4.52 -3.81
C ARG A 243 -2.81 -3.46 -3.52
N LYS A 244 -4.10 -3.83 -3.42
CA LYS A 244 -5.19 -2.90 -3.06
C LYS A 244 -5.09 -2.40 -1.63
N HIS A 245 -4.59 -3.21 -0.71
CA HIS A 245 -4.40 -2.83 0.68
C HIS A 245 -2.92 -2.53 0.91
N THR A 246 -2.63 -1.36 1.51
CA THR A 246 -1.32 -0.76 1.79
C THR A 246 -0.27 -1.79 2.22
N LEU A 247 0.36 -2.45 1.26
CA LEU A 247 1.17 -3.65 1.46
C LEU A 247 2.58 -3.33 1.93
N ILE A 248 3.03 -2.07 1.79
CA ILE A 248 4.41 -1.71 2.12
C ILE A 248 4.70 -1.92 3.61
N LEU A 249 3.65 -2.05 4.42
CA LEU A 249 3.77 -2.30 5.85
C LEU A 249 2.99 -3.56 6.30
N ASN A 250 2.44 -4.41 5.42
CA ASN A 250 1.71 -5.64 5.79
C ASN A 250 2.54 -6.90 5.60
#